data_AF-A0A7J4FJ79-F1
#
_entry.id   AF-A0A7J4FJ79-F1
#
_cell.length_a   1.000
_cell.length_b   1.000
_cell.length_c   1.000
_cell.angle_alpha   90.00
_cell.angle_beta   90.00
_cell.angle_gamma   90.00
#
_symmetry.space_group_name_H-M   'P 1'
#
loop_
_entity.id
_entity.type
_entity.pdbx_description
1 polymer ?
#
loop_
_entity_poly.entity_id
_entity_poly.type
_entity_poly.pdbx_seq_one_letter_code
_entity_poly.pdbx_strand_id
1 'polypeptide(L)'
;MTVYPLGTTIYIPEKCFNGYTVFSYEVGIPAARIIDMNGNIVNEISPVRAARAKLLKNGNILIVSGMAWHSWRKEGDVREYDWSGNLVWRYKPPGLAHHDVERLENGSTLLVYQEKVPKEYLQKVKDPKRRTTILSDVVLEVTPEKEIVWEYTIPYPHRIGRAQRVPYDYCPSNGSSRRT
;
A
#
# COMPACT_ATOMS: atom_id res chain seq x y z
N MET A 1 14.94 -12.76 -36.31
CA MET A 1 15.25 -12.24 -34.95
C MET A 1 14.12 -11.30 -34.58
N THR A 2 13.33 -11.63 -33.57
CA THR A 2 12.24 -10.77 -33.11
C THR A 2 12.75 -9.94 -31.95
N VAL A 3 12.65 -8.61 -32.06
CA VAL A 3 13.01 -7.70 -30.96
C VAL A 3 11.79 -7.55 -30.06
N TYR A 4 11.93 -7.85 -28.77
CA TYR A 4 10.89 -7.60 -27.76
C TYR A 4 11.02 -6.14 -27.29
N PRO A 5 10.02 -5.26 -27.54
CA PRO A 5 10.15 -3.85 -27.21
C PRO A 5 10.03 -3.64 -25.68
N LEU A 6 10.92 -2.83 -25.12
CA LEU A 6 10.99 -2.49 -23.70
C LEU A 6 10.83 -0.97 -23.51
N GLY A 7 10.33 -0.54 -22.35
CA GLY A 7 10.11 0.87 -22.03
C GLY A 7 8.82 1.43 -22.61
N THR A 8 8.78 2.73 -22.89
CA THR A 8 7.63 3.36 -23.56
C THR A 8 7.60 2.94 -25.03
N THR A 9 6.58 2.18 -25.42
CA THR A 9 6.38 1.72 -26.80
C THR A 9 5.36 2.55 -27.57
N ILE A 10 4.47 3.25 -26.87
CA ILE A 10 3.46 4.15 -27.42
C ILE A 10 3.31 5.34 -26.47
N TYR A 11 3.46 6.56 -27.00
CA TYR A 11 3.16 7.79 -26.28
C TYR A 11 2.63 8.83 -27.27
N ILE A 12 1.37 9.23 -27.10
CA ILE A 12 0.67 10.24 -27.92
C ILE A 12 0.27 11.38 -26.96
N PRO A 13 1.12 12.40 -26.79
CA PRO A 13 1.00 13.36 -25.68
C PRO A 13 -0.35 14.06 -25.57
N GLU A 14 -0.98 14.36 -26.71
CA GLU A 14 -2.28 15.02 -26.79
C GLU A 14 -3.47 14.12 -26.42
N LYS A 15 -3.25 12.80 -26.33
CA LYS A 15 -4.24 11.81 -25.91
C LYS A 15 -3.95 11.22 -24.53
N CYS A 16 -2.87 11.65 -23.88
CA CYS A 16 -2.44 11.15 -22.59
C CYS A 16 -2.64 12.21 -21.49
N PHE A 17 -2.93 11.74 -20.28
CA PHE A 17 -2.69 12.55 -19.09
C PHE A 17 -1.19 12.53 -18.80
N ASN A 18 -0.49 13.64 -19.04
CA ASN A 18 0.96 13.70 -18.94
C ASN A 18 1.40 13.90 -17.49
N GLY A 19 2.30 13.05 -17.01
CA GLY A 19 2.82 13.11 -15.65
C GLY A 19 3.88 12.06 -15.38
N TYR A 20 4.15 11.83 -14.10
CA TYR A 20 5.05 10.76 -13.66
C TYR A 20 4.25 9.51 -13.32
N THR A 21 4.80 8.35 -13.64
CA THR A 21 4.27 7.06 -13.20
C THR A 21 5.17 6.49 -12.11
N VAL A 22 4.59 6.19 -10.95
CA VAL A 22 5.27 5.53 -9.83
C VAL A 22 4.78 4.09 -9.73
N PHE A 23 5.71 3.16 -9.58
CA PHE A 23 5.41 1.75 -9.36
C PHE A 23 6.49 1.09 -8.53
N SER A 24 6.19 -0.11 -8.01
CA SER A 24 7.12 -0.91 -7.24
C SER A 24 7.35 -2.28 -7.87
N TYR A 25 8.54 -2.82 -7.67
CA TYR A 25 8.86 -4.19 -8.05
C TYR A 25 8.54 -5.13 -6.89
N GLU A 26 7.63 -6.08 -7.12
CA GLU A 26 7.35 -7.12 -6.12
C GLU A 26 8.60 -7.99 -5.87
N VAL A 27 9.39 -8.24 -6.92
CA VAL A 27 10.62 -9.04 -6.85
C VAL A 27 11.80 -8.22 -7.36
N GLY A 28 12.84 -8.11 -6.53
CA GLY A 28 14.12 -7.51 -6.91
C GLY A 28 14.41 -6.20 -6.19
N ILE A 29 15.41 -5.49 -6.70
CA ILE A 29 15.76 -4.10 -6.37
C ILE A 29 15.94 -3.34 -7.68
N PRO A 30 15.62 -2.04 -7.75
CA PRO A 30 15.14 -1.17 -6.66
C PRO A 30 13.70 -1.47 -6.22
N ALA A 31 13.26 -0.90 -5.10
CA ALA A 31 11.92 -1.10 -4.53
C ALA A 31 10.84 -0.44 -5.38
N ALA A 32 11.11 0.81 -5.75
CA ALA A 32 10.17 1.73 -6.36
C ALA A 32 10.90 2.52 -7.44
N ARG A 33 10.19 2.79 -8.53
CA ARG A 33 10.69 3.56 -9.66
C ARG A 33 9.66 4.61 -10.03
N ILE A 34 10.17 5.79 -10.38
CA ILE A 34 9.40 6.90 -10.94
C ILE A 34 9.92 7.11 -12.35
N ILE A 35 9.02 7.07 -13.33
CA ILE A 35 9.34 7.30 -14.74
C ILE A 35 8.58 8.49 -15.30
N ASP A 36 9.16 9.16 -16.29
CA ASP A 36 8.42 10.08 -17.16
C ASP A 36 7.66 9.33 -18.26
N MET A 37 6.87 10.05 -19.06
CA MET A 37 6.08 9.48 -20.14
C MET A 37 6.93 8.89 -21.28
N ASN A 38 8.20 9.32 -21.43
CA ASN A 38 9.14 8.77 -22.41
C ASN A 38 9.82 7.49 -21.90
N GLY A 39 9.54 7.07 -20.66
CA GLY A 39 10.12 5.88 -20.05
C GLY A 39 11.49 6.14 -19.42
N ASN A 40 11.92 7.41 -19.32
CA ASN A 40 13.14 7.74 -18.60
C ASN A 40 12.91 7.54 -17.10
N ILE A 41 13.91 6.97 -16.44
CA ILE A 41 13.92 6.86 -14.98
C ILE A 41 14.23 8.24 -14.41
N VAL A 42 13.30 8.76 -13.62
CA VAL A 42 13.41 10.08 -12.98
C VAL A 42 13.96 9.92 -11.56
N ASN A 43 13.53 8.87 -10.85
CA ASN A 43 14.04 8.53 -9.52
C ASN A 43 13.78 7.05 -9.19
N GLU A 44 14.54 6.52 -8.23
CA GLU A 44 14.42 5.17 -7.70
C GLU A 44 14.70 5.15 -6.19
N ILE A 45 13.93 4.34 -5.45
CA ILE A 45 14.17 4.10 -4.02
C ILE A 45 14.72 2.69 -3.83
N SER A 46 15.88 2.59 -3.19
CA SER A 46 16.66 1.37 -2.98
C SER A 46 17.34 1.40 -1.59
N PRO A 47 17.70 0.26 -0.97
CA PRO A 47 17.50 -1.14 -1.36
C PRO A 47 16.27 -1.77 -0.69
N VAL A 48 15.19 -1.01 -0.54
CA VAL A 48 13.96 -1.51 0.09
C VAL A 48 13.28 -2.50 -0.86
N ARG A 49 12.43 -3.38 -0.34
CA ARG A 49 11.44 -4.10 -1.15
C ARG A 49 10.08 -3.48 -0.90
N ALA A 50 9.30 -3.24 -1.93
CA ALA A 50 8.04 -2.53 -1.80
C ALA A 50 6.89 -3.36 -2.37
N ALA A 51 5.92 -3.72 -1.53
CA ALA A 51 4.64 -4.24 -1.98
C ALA A 51 3.81 -3.15 -2.68
N ARG A 52 4.05 -1.89 -2.31
CA ARG A 52 3.46 -0.71 -2.96
C ARG A 52 4.33 0.52 -2.76
N ALA A 53 4.31 1.41 -3.74
CA ALA A 53 4.91 2.75 -3.65
C ALA A 53 3.93 3.82 -4.16
N LYS A 54 3.90 4.98 -3.50
CA LYS A 54 3.12 6.16 -3.91
C LYS A 54 3.97 7.42 -3.78
N LEU A 55 3.98 8.26 -4.82
CA LEU A 55 4.56 9.60 -4.79
C LEU A 55 3.54 10.55 -4.13
N LEU A 56 3.96 11.21 -3.05
CA LEU A 56 3.14 12.13 -2.28
C LEU A 56 3.22 13.55 -2.84
N LYS A 57 2.23 14.40 -2.48
CA LYS A 57 2.16 15.80 -2.92
C LYS A 57 3.39 16.64 -2.51
N ASN A 58 4.07 16.25 -1.44
CA ASN A 58 5.30 16.90 -0.96
C ASN A 58 6.58 16.41 -1.67
N GLY A 59 6.47 15.50 -2.64
CA GLY A 59 7.61 14.91 -3.36
C GLY A 59 8.20 13.67 -2.69
N ASN A 60 7.72 13.27 -1.52
CA ASN A 60 8.21 12.07 -0.82
C ASN A 60 7.58 10.79 -1.40
N ILE A 61 8.23 9.66 -1.16
CA ILE A 61 7.79 8.34 -1.61
C ILE A 61 7.35 7.52 -0.41
N LEU A 62 6.06 7.18 -0.35
CA LEU A 62 5.46 6.33 0.67
C LEU A 62 5.43 4.87 0.19
N ILE A 63 5.97 3.98 1.00
CA ILE A 63 6.20 2.58 0.67
C ILE A 63 5.59 1.67 1.73
N VAL A 64 4.87 0.63 1.29
CA VAL A 64 4.65 -0.57 2.10
C VAL A 64 5.83 -1.50 1.89
N SER A 65 6.62 -1.74 2.94
CA SER A 65 7.81 -2.57 2.83
C SER A 65 7.48 -4.05 2.86
N GLY A 66 8.36 -4.83 2.22
CA GLY A 66 8.29 -6.29 2.23
C GLY A 66 7.38 -6.85 1.14
N MET A 67 7.14 -8.15 1.26
CA MET A 67 6.26 -8.92 0.37
C MET A 67 5.55 -9.98 1.19
N ALA A 68 4.30 -9.71 1.58
CA ALA A 68 3.58 -10.55 2.54
C ALA A 68 3.21 -11.96 2.02
N TRP A 69 3.47 -12.26 0.75
CA TRP A 69 3.09 -13.51 0.12
C TRP A 69 4.20 -14.58 0.14
N HIS A 70 5.45 -14.21 0.39
CA HIS A 70 6.58 -15.14 0.43
C HIS A 70 7.15 -15.21 1.85
N SER A 71 6.89 -16.34 2.51
CA SER A 71 7.07 -16.65 3.94
C SER A 71 8.48 -16.50 4.53
N TRP A 72 9.47 -16.10 3.73
CA TRP A 72 10.88 -16.15 4.11
C TRP A 72 11.41 -14.84 4.72
N ARG A 73 10.68 -13.71 4.63
CA ARG A 73 11.07 -12.44 5.26
C ARG A 73 9.87 -11.71 5.87
N LYS A 74 9.92 -11.47 7.18
CA LYS A 74 8.88 -10.78 7.98
C LYS A 74 9.00 -9.26 7.90
N GLU A 75 9.04 -8.71 6.70
CA GLU A 75 8.93 -7.26 6.50
C GLU A 75 7.47 -6.91 6.19
N GLY A 76 7.00 -5.80 6.76
CA GLY A 76 5.60 -5.40 6.73
C GLY A 76 5.38 -4.16 7.58
N ASP A 77 6.03 -3.07 7.19
CA ASP A 77 5.87 -1.74 7.78
C ASP A 77 5.66 -0.69 6.68
N VAL A 78 5.30 0.53 7.07
CA VAL A 78 5.19 1.66 6.16
C VAL A 78 6.38 2.59 6.36
N ARG A 79 6.97 3.05 5.26
CA ARG A 79 8.14 3.93 5.25
C ARG A 79 7.91 5.09 4.29
N GLU A 80 8.31 6.29 4.68
CA GLU A 80 8.35 7.46 3.81
C GLU A 80 9.80 7.86 3.59
N TYR A 81 10.16 8.03 2.33
CA TYR A 81 11.48 8.52 1.93
C TYR A 81 11.34 9.90 1.30
N ASP A 82 12.27 10.80 1.60
CA ASP A 82 12.41 12.02 0.81
C ASP A 82 12.90 11.72 -0.61
N TRP A 83 12.93 12.74 -1.47
CA TRP A 83 13.36 12.60 -2.86
C TRP A 83 14.80 12.11 -3.01
N SER A 84 15.66 12.38 -2.03
CA SER A 84 17.06 11.94 -2.00
C SER A 84 17.22 10.50 -1.47
N GLY A 85 16.14 9.85 -1.07
CA GLY A 85 16.14 8.49 -0.54
C GLY A 85 16.41 8.38 0.95
N ASN A 86 16.35 9.48 1.71
CA ASN A 86 16.48 9.44 3.17
C ASN A 86 15.16 9.02 3.81
N LEU A 87 15.20 8.10 4.78
CA LEU A 87 14.03 7.71 5.55
C LEU A 87 13.59 8.86 6.47
N VAL A 88 12.42 9.42 6.24
CA VAL A 88 11.87 10.56 7.02
C VAL A 88 10.71 10.17 7.93
N TRP A 89 10.03 9.06 7.64
CA TRP A 89 8.98 8.54 8.52
C TRP A 89 8.87 7.01 8.42
N ARG A 90 8.50 6.36 9.52
CA ARG A 90 8.30 4.91 9.58
C ARG A 90 7.26 4.53 10.62
N TYR A 91 6.36 3.63 10.26
CA TYR A 91 5.40 3.04 11.17
C TYR A 91 5.29 1.53 10.98
N LYS A 92 5.36 0.79 12.09
CA LYS A 92 5.20 -0.66 12.12
C LYS A 92 3.88 -0.98 12.84
N PRO A 93 2.86 -1.50 12.15
CA PRO A 93 1.61 -1.88 12.79
C PRO A 93 1.79 -3.09 13.73
N PRO A 94 0.78 -3.44 14.55
CA PRO A 94 0.80 -4.65 15.38
C PRO A 94 1.07 -5.93 14.58
N GLY A 95 0.56 -5.99 13.35
CA GLY A 95 0.81 -7.06 12.39
C GLY A 95 1.73 -6.67 11.24
N LEU A 96 1.54 -7.30 10.07
CA LEU A 96 2.35 -7.00 8.88
C LEU A 96 1.55 -6.16 7.89
N ALA A 97 2.00 -4.93 7.61
CA ALA A 97 1.51 -4.16 6.47
C ALA A 97 1.82 -4.90 5.17
N HIS A 98 0.88 -4.93 4.20
CA HIS A 98 1.06 -5.85 3.06
C HIS A 98 0.55 -5.43 1.69
N HIS A 99 -0.47 -4.59 1.60
CA HIS A 99 -1.12 -4.33 0.31
C HIS A 99 -1.18 -2.87 -0.09
N ASP A 100 -1.78 -2.03 0.74
CA ASP A 100 -2.05 -0.64 0.39
C ASP A 100 -1.76 0.29 1.55
N VAL A 101 -1.45 1.52 1.17
CA VAL A 101 -1.21 2.63 2.07
C VAL A 101 -1.60 3.94 1.39
N GLU A 102 -2.17 4.89 2.10
CA GLU A 102 -2.55 6.20 1.61
C GLU A 102 -2.21 7.27 2.65
N ARG A 103 -1.58 8.37 2.22
CA ARG A 103 -1.49 9.58 3.04
C ARG A 103 -2.77 10.38 2.83
N LEU A 104 -3.52 10.59 3.91
CA LEU A 104 -4.76 11.34 3.93
C LEU A 104 -4.49 12.86 3.96
N GLU A 105 -5.51 13.65 3.65
CA GLU A 105 -5.40 15.12 3.59
C GLU A 105 -5.05 15.76 4.94
N ASN A 106 -5.48 15.15 6.05
CA ASN A 106 -5.13 15.58 7.41
C ASN A 106 -3.70 15.18 7.83
N GLY A 107 -2.92 14.55 6.94
CA GLY A 107 -1.58 14.06 7.23
C GLY A 107 -1.53 12.68 7.87
N SER A 108 -2.66 12.08 8.28
CA SER A 108 -2.69 10.69 8.76
C SER A 108 -2.37 9.71 7.64
N THR A 109 -1.97 8.50 8.00
CA THR A 109 -1.73 7.39 7.08
C THR A 109 -2.81 6.33 7.26
N LEU A 110 -3.54 6.01 6.19
CA LEU A 110 -4.42 4.85 6.12
C LEU A 110 -3.61 3.67 5.57
N LEU A 111 -3.64 2.50 6.21
CA LEU A 111 -2.90 1.31 5.77
C LEU A 111 -3.68 0.02 6.02
N VAL A 112 -3.28 -1.04 5.31
CA VAL A 112 -3.80 -2.40 5.52
C VAL A 112 -2.71 -3.29 6.12
N TYR A 113 -3.01 -3.96 7.24
CA TYR A 113 -2.14 -4.94 7.86
C TYR A 113 -2.84 -6.27 8.15
N GLN A 114 -2.07 -7.36 8.32
CA GLN A 114 -2.59 -8.68 8.67
C GLN A 114 -2.63 -8.89 10.17
N GLU A 115 -3.74 -9.41 10.69
CA GLU A 115 -3.88 -9.82 12.09
C GLU A 115 -4.30 -11.28 12.22
N LYS A 116 -3.99 -11.88 13.38
CA LYS A 116 -4.47 -13.24 13.68
C LYS A 116 -5.92 -13.16 14.12
N VAL A 117 -6.79 -13.94 13.48
CA VAL A 117 -8.16 -14.08 13.99
C VAL A 117 -8.17 -14.92 15.27
N PRO A 118 -9.15 -14.70 16.16
CA PRO A 118 -9.34 -15.52 17.35
C PRO A 118 -9.46 -17.01 17.02
N LYS A 119 -8.95 -17.87 17.91
CA LYS A 119 -8.85 -19.32 17.65
C LYS A 119 -10.21 -19.97 17.46
N GLU A 120 -11.30 -19.40 17.98
CA GLU A 120 -12.65 -19.93 17.81
C GLU A 120 -13.06 -19.98 16.32
N TYR A 121 -12.51 -19.09 15.48
CA TYR A 121 -12.76 -19.10 14.03
C TYR A 121 -12.12 -20.30 13.32
N LEU A 122 -11.14 -20.98 13.92
CA LEU A 122 -10.56 -22.22 13.36
C LEU A 122 -11.60 -23.31 13.19
N GLN A 123 -12.65 -23.32 14.02
CA GLN A 123 -13.76 -24.27 13.92
C GLN A 123 -14.57 -24.09 12.63
N LYS A 124 -14.56 -22.89 12.04
CA LYS A 124 -15.27 -22.57 10.78
C LYS A 124 -14.49 -23.01 9.53
N VAL A 125 -13.22 -23.39 9.67
CA VAL A 125 -12.40 -23.86 8.54
C VAL A 125 -12.77 -25.30 8.19
N LYS A 126 -13.22 -25.50 6.96
CA LYS A 126 -13.59 -26.84 6.45
C LYS A 126 -12.37 -27.71 6.16
N ASP A 127 -11.30 -27.14 5.61
CA ASP A 127 -10.07 -27.87 5.27
C ASP A 127 -9.15 -28.05 6.49
N PRO A 128 -8.94 -29.28 6.99
CA PRO A 128 -8.08 -29.54 8.14
C PRO A 128 -6.64 -29.06 7.95
N LYS A 129 -6.11 -29.06 6.72
CA LYS A 129 -4.74 -28.58 6.43
C LYS A 129 -4.59 -27.07 6.60
N ARG A 130 -5.72 -26.33 6.61
CA ARG A 130 -5.76 -24.88 6.80
C ARG A 130 -6.17 -24.46 8.23
N ARG A 131 -6.36 -25.41 9.15
CA ARG A 131 -6.68 -25.17 10.58
C ARG A 131 -5.42 -24.91 11.43
N THR A 132 -4.56 -24.01 11.00
CA THR A 132 -3.33 -23.65 11.74
C THR A 132 -3.45 -22.24 12.30
N THR A 133 -2.97 -21.25 11.55
CA THR A 133 -3.16 -19.82 11.83
C THR A 133 -3.94 -19.22 10.67
N ILE A 134 -5.05 -18.59 11.00
CA ILE A 134 -5.82 -17.81 10.03
C ILE A 134 -5.48 -16.34 10.24
N LEU A 135 -5.33 -15.62 9.15
CA LEU A 135 -5.12 -14.18 9.16
C LEU A 135 -6.33 -13.47 8.55
N SER A 136 -6.80 -12.42 9.22
CA SER A 136 -7.66 -11.41 8.62
C SER A 136 -6.85 -10.17 8.30
N ASP A 137 -7.49 -9.23 7.60
CA ASP A 137 -6.94 -7.92 7.33
C ASP A 137 -7.58 -6.88 8.24
N VAL A 138 -6.84 -5.81 8.52
CA VAL A 138 -7.28 -4.65 9.28
C VAL A 138 -6.96 -3.41 8.48
N VAL A 139 -7.91 -2.48 8.41
CA VAL A 139 -7.66 -1.12 7.92
C VAL A 139 -7.42 -0.23 9.14
N LEU A 140 -6.29 0.48 9.12
CA LEU A 140 -5.81 1.29 10.23
C LEU A 140 -5.56 2.72 9.76
N GLU A 141 -5.97 3.71 10.56
CA GLU A 141 -5.53 5.10 10.41
C GLU A 141 -4.58 5.46 11.56
N VAL A 142 -3.40 5.96 11.20
CA VAL A 142 -2.37 6.38 12.14
C VAL A 142 -1.93 7.82 11.88
N THR A 143 -1.79 8.63 12.92
CA THR A 143 -1.30 10.02 12.82
C THR A 143 0.19 10.08 12.47
N PRO A 144 0.73 11.24 12.05
CA PRO A 144 2.16 11.44 11.91
C PRO A 144 2.96 11.09 13.17
N GLU A 145 2.39 11.36 14.35
CA GLU A 145 2.92 11.07 15.69
C GLU A 145 2.82 9.58 16.07
N LYS A 146 2.26 8.76 15.17
CA LYS A 146 2.13 7.29 15.29
C LYS A 146 1.04 6.83 16.26
N GLU A 147 0.05 7.68 16.48
CA GLU A 147 -1.14 7.35 17.28
C GLU A 147 -2.21 6.71 16.39
N ILE A 148 -2.79 5.60 16.85
CA ILE A 148 -3.91 4.96 16.17
C ILE A 148 -5.17 5.74 16.50
N VAL A 149 -5.82 6.30 15.50
CA VAL A 149 -7.05 7.12 15.67
C VAL A 149 -8.30 6.44 15.13
N TRP A 150 -8.14 5.41 14.30
CA TRP A 150 -9.26 4.62 13.80
C TRP A 150 -8.78 3.25 13.31
N GLU A 151 -9.60 2.23 13.50
CA GLU A 151 -9.33 0.87 13.05
C GLU A 151 -10.62 0.17 12.63
N TYR A 152 -10.52 -0.71 11.62
CA TYR A 152 -11.60 -1.60 11.20
C TYR A 152 -11.07 -2.98 10.81
N THR A 153 -11.48 -3.99 11.58
CA THR A 153 -11.20 -5.40 11.29
C THR A 153 -12.11 -5.93 10.18
N ILE A 154 -11.51 -6.53 9.16
CA ILE A 154 -12.26 -7.23 8.11
C ILE A 154 -12.85 -8.52 8.68
N PRO A 155 -14.17 -8.77 8.48
CA PRO A 155 -14.77 -10.04 8.89
C PRO A 155 -14.15 -11.22 8.12
N TYR A 156 -13.70 -12.24 8.86
CA TYR A 156 -13.30 -13.52 8.27
C TYR A 156 -14.48 -14.15 7.47
N PRO A 157 -14.26 -14.76 6.29
CA PRO A 157 -12.97 -15.08 5.64
C PRO A 157 -12.49 -14.06 4.60
N HIS A 158 -13.00 -12.83 4.63
CA HIS A 158 -12.69 -11.85 3.60
C HIS A 158 -11.26 -11.30 3.74
N ARG A 159 -10.68 -10.90 2.60
CA ARG A 159 -9.34 -10.32 2.46
C ARG A 159 -9.43 -9.15 1.49
N ILE A 160 -8.62 -8.12 1.71
CA ILE A 160 -8.65 -6.89 0.88
C ILE A 160 -7.24 -6.55 0.38
N GLY A 161 -7.17 -6.11 -0.89
CA GLY A 161 -5.92 -5.65 -1.51
C GLY A 161 -5.78 -4.12 -1.60
N ARG A 162 -6.83 -3.38 -1.24
CA ARG A 162 -6.90 -1.92 -1.37
C ARG A 162 -7.88 -1.35 -0.35
N ALA A 163 -7.56 -0.18 0.19
CA ALA A 163 -8.48 0.66 0.95
C ALA A 163 -8.23 2.12 0.54
N GLN A 164 -9.29 2.92 0.44
CA GLN A 164 -9.19 4.35 0.17
C GLN A 164 -10.19 5.08 1.05
N ARG A 165 -9.86 6.32 1.41
CA ARG A 165 -10.80 7.22 2.08
C ARG A 165 -11.16 8.35 1.13
N VAL A 166 -12.46 8.47 0.84
CA VAL A 166 -13.00 9.54 0.00
C VAL A 166 -13.88 10.46 0.84
N PRO A 167 -14.00 11.75 0.45
CA PRO A 167 -14.96 12.68 1.04
C PRO A 167 -16.39 12.13 1.03
N TYR A 168 -17.19 12.51 2.03
CA TYR A 168 -18.58 12.04 2.15
C TYR A 168 -19.49 12.48 1.00
N ASP A 169 -19.18 13.61 0.35
CA ASP A 169 -19.94 14.14 -0.79
C ASP A 169 -19.75 13.34 -2.09
N TYR A 170 -18.80 12.40 -2.13
CA TYR A 170 -18.69 11.42 -3.22
C TYR A 170 -19.77 10.34 -3.15
N CYS A 171 -20.44 10.18 -1.99
CA CYS A 171 -21.52 9.22 -1.83
C CYS A 171 -22.79 9.74 -2.53
N PRO A 172 -23.38 9.01 -3.50
CA PRO A 172 -24.56 9.45 -4.25
C PRO A 172 -25.83 9.67 -3.40
N SER A 173 -25.82 9.29 -2.12
CA SER A 173 -26.95 9.42 -1.20
C SER A 173 -26.51 9.46 0.27
N ASN A 174 -26.44 10.65 0.87
CA ASN A 174 -27.41 11.09 1.88
C ASN A 174 -26.98 12.46 2.44
N GLY A 175 -27.74 13.49 2.06
CA GLY A 175 -27.83 14.72 2.83
C GLY A 175 -28.49 14.42 4.18
N SER A 176 -27.73 13.94 5.17
CA SER A 176 -28.00 14.11 6.60
C SER A 176 -26.95 13.38 7.44
N SER A 177 -26.10 14.15 8.09
CA SER A 177 -25.31 13.83 9.30
C SER A 177 -24.29 12.68 9.21
N ARG A 178 -23.02 13.01 9.51
CA ARG A 178 -22.34 12.62 10.75
C ARG A 178 -20.94 13.23 10.76
N ARG A 179 -20.86 14.45 11.30
CA ARG A 179 -19.65 14.94 11.97
C ARG A 179 -19.87 14.64 13.46
N THR A 180 -19.09 13.72 14.00
CA THR A 180 -18.80 13.59 15.44
C THR A 180 -17.35 13.21 15.55
#